data_AF-A0SZ31-F1
#
_entry.id   AF-A0SZ31-F1
#
_cell.length_a   1.000
_cell.length_b   1.000
_cell.length_c   1.000
_cell.angle_alpha   90.00
_cell.angle_beta   90.00
_cell.angle_gamma   90.00
#
_symmetry.space_group_name_H-M   'P 1'
#
loop_
_entity.id
_entity.type
_entity.pdbx_description
1 polymer ?
#
loop_
_entity_poly.entity_id
_entity_poly.type
_entity_poly.pdbx_seq_one_letter_code
_entity_poly.pdbx_strand_id
1 'polypeptide(L)'
;MLTPMELNMGAVIQINPRGVRLKREVRAHLSLLGFSRDSSGGLLLPGSGKEVVRKIHEPQRNTVTMRQEALIVKGLPKLQKYFADGRDVDVTKISPYLERIYSDTWQSDLFKLASLSWSVPVSTRSCICFPTSSKPRGSG
;
A
#
# COMPACT_ATOMS: atom_id res chain seq x y z
N MET A 1 38.53 14.37 -59.92
CA MET A 1 39.03 15.29 -58.87
C MET A 1 38.02 15.30 -57.74
N LEU A 2 38.51 15.19 -56.50
CA LEU A 2 37.81 14.77 -55.29
C LEU A 2 36.75 15.78 -54.80
N THR A 3 35.61 15.25 -54.35
CA THR A 3 34.59 15.93 -53.53
C THR A 3 35.15 16.20 -52.13
N PRO A 4 34.92 17.37 -51.50
CA PRO A 4 35.28 17.59 -50.11
C PRO A 4 34.33 16.79 -49.21
N MET A 5 34.87 15.96 -48.34
CA MET A 5 34.14 15.36 -47.22
C MET A 5 33.87 16.44 -46.17
N GLU A 6 32.60 16.77 -45.94
CA GLU A 6 32.20 17.47 -44.72
C GLU A 6 32.45 16.56 -43.51
N LEU A 7 33.41 16.96 -42.67
CA LEU A 7 33.62 16.37 -41.36
C LEU A 7 32.45 16.74 -40.46
N ASN A 8 31.59 15.75 -40.22
CA ASN A 8 30.41 15.88 -39.37
C ASN A 8 30.87 16.17 -37.93
N MET A 9 30.58 17.38 -37.48
CA MET A 9 30.96 17.93 -36.18
C MET A 9 30.30 17.08 -35.09
N GLY A 10 31.11 16.42 -34.26
CA GLY A 10 30.67 15.43 -33.28
C GLY A 10 29.49 15.94 -32.45
N ALA A 11 28.33 15.29 -32.59
CA ALA A 11 27.13 15.64 -31.85
C ALA A 11 27.39 15.55 -30.35
N VAL A 12 27.45 16.69 -29.67
CA VAL A 12 27.52 16.75 -28.21
C VAL A 12 26.18 16.32 -27.65
N ILE A 13 26.07 15.05 -27.25
CA ILE A 13 24.87 14.51 -26.60
C ILE A 13 24.78 15.12 -25.20
N GLN A 14 23.82 16.01 -24.99
CA GLN A 14 23.53 16.58 -23.67
C GLN A 14 22.95 15.49 -22.76
N ILE A 15 23.80 14.90 -21.91
CA ILE A 15 23.37 13.91 -20.93
C ILE A 15 22.81 14.68 -19.72
N ASN A 16 21.56 14.39 -19.33
CA ASN A 16 21.02 14.85 -18.05
C ASN A 16 21.37 13.83 -16.95
N PRO A 17 22.44 14.04 -16.16
CA PRO A 17 22.93 13.05 -15.20
C PRO A 17 21.90 12.74 -14.11
N ARG A 18 21.09 13.72 -13.70
CA ARG A 18 20.00 13.51 -12.72
C ARG A 18 18.91 12.61 -13.31
N GLY A 19 18.51 12.89 -14.55
CA GLY A 19 17.52 12.08 -15.26
C GLY A 19 17.99 10.64 -15.49
N VAL A 20 19.28 10.45 -15.81
CA VAL A 20 19.87 9.12 -15.97
C VAL A 20 19.90 8.35 -14.65
N ARG A 21 20.31 9.00 -13.57
CA ARG A 21 20.32 8.40 -12.23
C ARG A 21 18.92 8.00 -11.77
N LEU A 22 17.94 8.90 -11.93
CA LEU A 22 16.55 8.62 -11.58
C LEU A 22 15.99 7.43 -12.39
N LYS A 23 16.23 7.41 -13.72
CA LYS A 23 15.83 6.28 -14.56
C LYS A 23 16.46 4.97 -14.09
N ARG A 24 17.71 4.98 -13.63
CA ARG A 24 18.39 3.80 -13.09
C ARG A 24 17.75 3.33 -11.78
N GLU A 25 17.50 4.25 -10.84
CA GLU A 25 16.86 3.94 -9.56
C GLU A 25 15.45 3.36 -9.75
N VAL A 26 14.64 3.99 -10.61
CA VAL A 26 13.28 3.50 -10.94
C VAL A 26 13.33 2.12 -11.58
N ARG A 27 14.24 1.88 -12.54
CA ARG A 27 14.38 0.57 -13.18
C ARG A 27 14.81 -0.52 -12.22
N ALA A 28 15.75 -0.22 -11.32
CA ALA A 28 16.19 -1.17 -10.30
C ALA A 28 15.02 -1.55 -9.37
N HIS A 29 14.21 -0.56 -8.96
CA HIS A 29 13.04 -0.80 -8.14
C HIS A 29 11.98 -1.65 -8.86
N LEU A 30 11.66 -1.33 -10.12
CA LEU A 30 10.71 -2.13 -10.91
C LEU A 30 11.20 -3.56 -11.13
N SER A 31 12.50 -3.75 -11.39
CA SER A 31 13.08 -5.10 -11.51
C SER A 31 12.98 -5.88 -10.20
N LEU A 32 13.20 -5.24 -9.05
CA LEU A 32 13.03 -5.85 -7.73
C LEU A 32 11.57 -6.29 -7.49
N LEU A 33 10.61 -5.53 -7.99
CA LEU A 33 9.18 -5.85 -7.93
C LEU A 33 8.76 -6.95 -8.93
N GLY A 34 9.69 -7.45 -9.74
CA GLY A 34 9.47 -8.54 -10.71
C GLY A 34 9.09 -8.09 -12.13
N PHE A 35 9.16 -6.79 -12.43
CA PHE A 35 8.92 -6.32 -13.80
C PHE A 35 10.07 -6.73 -14.71
N SER A 36 9.74 -7.19 -15.92
CA SER A 36 10.72 -7.57 -16.95
C SER A 36 10.59 -6.68 -18.19
N ARG A 37 11.50 -6.81 -19.15
CA ARG A 37 11.44 -6.08 -20.42
C ARG A 37 11.10 -7.03 -21.55
N ASP A 38 10.28 -6.57 -22.48
CA ASP A 38 10.14 -7.24 -23.78
C ASP A 38 11.26 -6.84 -24.75
N SER A 39 11.31 -7.50 -25.91
CA SER A 39 12.28 -7.24 -26.98
C SER A 39 12.14 -5.85 -27.61
N SER A 40 10.98 -5.21 -27.50
CA SER A 40 10.74 -3.83 -27.92
C SER A 40 11.12 -2.79 -26.87
N GLY A 41 11.60 -3.23 -25.70
CA GLY A 41 11.99 -2.37 -24.59
C GLY A 41 10.84 -1.89 -23.71
N GLY A 42 9.63 -2.40 -23.92
CA GLY A 42 8.46 -2.22 -23.07
C GLY A 42 8.60 -2.92 -21.71
N LEU A 43 7.79 -2.50 -20.74
CA LEU A 43 7.82 -3.03 -19.37
C LEU A 43 6.69 -4.06 -19.21
N LEU A 44 7.06 -5.30 -18.95
CA LEU A 44 6.13 -6.39 -18.69
C LEU A 44 5.89 -6.54 -17.19
N LEU A 45 4.61 -6.72 -16.83
CA LEU A 45 4.24 -7.02 -15.45
C LEU A 45 4.63 -8.47 -15.12
N PRO A 46 5.04 -8.76 -13.87
CA PRO A 46 5.29 -10.12 -13.39
C PRO A 46 4.04 -11.03 -13.42
N GLY A 47 2.86 -10.44 -13.64
CA GLY A 47 1.57 -11.09 -13.79
C GLY A 47 0.42 -10.17 -13.37
N SER A 48 -0.83 -10.56 -13.62
CA SER A 48 -2.04 -9.81 -13.26
C SER A 48 -2.78 -10.38 -12.02
N GLY A 49 -2.20 -11.41 -11.38
CA GLY A 49 -2.81 -12.06 -10.23
C GLY A 49 -2.76 -11.20 -8.96
N LYS A 50 -3.76 -11.34 -8.08
CA LYS A 50 -3.82 -10.66 -6.77
C LYS A 50 -2.54 -10.82 -5.95
N GLU A 51 -1.83 -11.94 -6.07
CA GLU A 51 -0.56 -12.15 -5.35
C GLU A 51 0.62 -11.36 -5.89
N VAL A 52 0.62 -11.04 -7.18
CA VAL A 52 1.63 -10.14 -7.75
C VAL A 52 1.42 -8.73 -7.19
N VAL A 53 0.15 -8.28 -7.12
CA VAL A 53 -0.21 -7.00 -6.49
C VAL A 53 0.21 -6.97 -5.02
N ARG A 54 -0.04 -8.05 -4.25
CA ARG A 54 0.39 -8.12 -2.84
C ARG A 54 1.91 -8.04 -2.69
N LYS A 55 2.69 -8.76 -3.51
CA LYS A 55 4.16 -8.68 -3.49
C LYS A 55 4.67 -7.29 -3.83
N ILE A 56 4.06 -6.63 -4.81
CA ILE A 56 4.44 -5.27 -5.21
C ILE A 56 4.24 -4.28 -4.04
N HIS A 57 3.17 -4.43 -3.27
CA HIS A 57 2.85 -3.54 -2.15
C HIS A 57 3.49 -3.94 -0.81
N GLU A 58 4.15 -5.10 -0.72
CA GLU A 58 4.76 -5.59 0.53
C GLU A 58 5.76 -4.58 1.14
N PRO A 59 6.69 -3.96 0.39
CA PRO A 59 7.64 -3.00 0.98
C PRO A 59 6.95 -1.75 1.53
N GLN A 60 5.87 -1.32 0.87
CA GLN A 60 5.06 -0.19 1.31
C GLN A 60 4.31 -0.53 2.60
N ARG A 61 3.73 -1.74 2.67
CA ARG A 61 3.06 -2.26 3.86
C ARG A 61 4.02 -2.34 5.05
N ASN A 62 5.22 -2.87 4.86
CA ASN A 62 6.23 -2.96 5.92
C ASN A 62 6.62 -1.56 6.43
N THR A 63 6.79 -0.59 5.52
CA THR A 63 7.09 0.80 5.89
C THR A 63 5.97 1.43 6.72
N VAL A 64 4.70 1.18 6.37
CA VAL A 64 3.55 1.69 7.13
C VAL A 64 3.46 1.02 8.50
N THR A 65 3.63 -0.30 8.57
CA THR A 65 3.64 -1.06 9.84
C THR A 65 4.73 -0.56 10.78
N MET A 66 5.96 -0.36 10.29
CA MET A 66 7.06 0.16 11.11
C MET A 66 6.76 1.56 11.65
N ARG A 67 6.18 2.45 10.83
CA ARG A 67 5.77 3.79 11.28
C ARG A 67 4.67 3.77 12.33
N GLN A 68 3.88 2.69 12.39
CA GLN A 68 2.76 2.53 13.32
C GLN A 68 3.06 1.58 14.48
N GLU A 69 4.31 1.16 14.68
CA GLU A 69 4.72 0.21 15.72
C GLU A 69 4.22 0.61 17.12
N ALA A 70 4.41 1.87 17.49
CA ALA A 70 3.96 2.37 18.81
C ALA A 70 2.44 2.26 19.00
N LEU A 71 1.66 2.44 17.93
CA LEU A 71 0.21 2.30 17.94
C LEU A 71 -0.20 0.82 18.03
N ILE A 72 0.51 -0.07 17.34
CA ILE A 72 0.30 -1.52 17.44
C ILE A 72 0.55 -2.00 18.88
N VAL A 73 1.71 -1.68 19.45
CA VAL A 73 2.11 -2.13 20.79
C VAL A 73 1.14 -1.63 21.86
N LYS A 74 0.69 -0.37 21.77
CA LYS A 74 -0.22 0.22 22.78
C LYS A 74 -1.69 -0.13 22.56
N GLY A 75 -2.12 -0.22 21.30
CA GLY A 75 -3.53 -0.33 20.92
C GLY A 75 -4.01 -1.77 20.81
N LEU A 76 -3.19 -2.69 20.29
CA LEU A 76 -3.62 -4.05 19.99
C LEU A 76 -4.20 -4.80 21.21
N PRO A 77 -3.56 -4.78 22.40
CA PRO A 77 -4.10 -5.49 23.57
C PRO A 77 -5.50 -5.01 23.99
N LYS A 78 -5.81 -3.73 23.76
CA LYS A 78 -7.09 -3.11 24.16
C LYS A 78 -8.18 -3.28 23.11
N LEU A 79 -7.77 -3.34 21.84
CA LEU A 79 -8.66 -3.23 20.69
C LEU A 79 -8.85 -4.56 19.94
N GLN A 80 -8.04 -5.59 20.23
CA GLN A 80 -8.14 -6.92 19.59
C GLN A 80 -9.54 -7.53 19.68
N LYS A 81 -10.29 -7.24 20.76
CA LYS A 81 -11.66 -7.73 20.97
C LYS A 81 -12.68 -7.26 19.93
N TYR A 82 -12.35 -6.22 19.15
CA TYR A 82 -13.19 -5.71 18.07
C TYR A 82 -12.86 -6.36 16.72
N PHE A 83 -11.82 -7.19 16.65
CA PHE A 83 -11.49 -7.98 15.49
C PHE A 83 -12.13 -9.37 15.63
N ALA A 84 -12.80 -9.81 14.57
CA ALA A 84 -13.37 -11.15 14.47
C ALA A 84 -12.57 -11.98 13.47
N ASP A 85 -12.43 -13.28 13.73
CA ASP A 85 -12.07 -14.22 12.66
C ASP A 85 -13.27 -14.34 11.71
N GLY A 86 -13.03 -14.58 10.42
CA GLY A 86 -14.12 -14.75 9.45
C GLY A 86 -15.11 -15.87 9.85
N ARG A 87 -14.67 -16.84 10.66
CA ARG A 87 -15.50 -17.91 11.21
C ARG A 87 -16.46 -17.46 12.32
N ASP A 88 -16.15 -16.34 12.98
CA ASP A 88 -16.94 -15.80 14.09
C ASP A 88 -18.06 -14.86 13.60
N VAL A 89 -18.11 -14.58 12.30
CA VAL A 89 -19.03 -13.59 11.71
C VAL A 89 -20.31 -14.26 11.22
N ASP A 90 -21.43 -13.94 11.87
CA ASP A 90 -22.76 -14.26 11.39
C ASP A 90 -23.30 -13.11 10.52
N VAL A 91 -23.36 -13.34 9.21
CA VAL A 91 -23.79 -12.33 8.22
C VAL A 91 -25.19 -11.81 8.50
N THR A 92 -26.07 -12.64 9.06
CA THR A 92 -27.46 -12.26 9.34
C THR A 92 -27.60 -11.28 10.50
N LYS A 93 -26.55 -11.14 11.32
CA LYS A 93 -26.52 -10.24 12.49
C LYS A 93 -25.77 -8.93 12.23
N ILE A 94 -25.33 -8.68 11.00
CA ILE A 94 -24.61 -7.46 10.64
C ILE A 94 -25.61 -6.33 10.39
N SER A 95 -25.48 -5.25 11.17
CA SER A 95 -26.24 -4.00 10.96
C SER A 95 -25.26 -2.83 10.79
N PRO A 96 -24.90 -2.47 9.54
CA PRO A 96 -23.93 -1.42 9.28
C PRO A 96 -24.53 -0.03 9.53
N TYR A 97 -23.75 0.86 10.13
CA TYR A 97 -24.08 2.27 10.27
C TYR A 97 -22.84 3.13 10.02
N LEU A 98 -23.04 4.40 9.70
CA LEU A 98 -21.95 5.35 9.49
C LEU A 98 -21.68 6.11 10.78
N GLU A 99 -20.44 6.02 11.27
CA GLU A 99 -19.97 6.80 12.42
C GLU A 99 -18.90 7.79 11.95
N ARG A 100 -19.05 9.05 12.36
CA ARG A 100 -18.02 10.06 12.15
C ARG A 100 -16.93 9.89 13.21
N ILE A 101 -15.74 9.53 12.76
CA ILE A 101 -14.56 9.36 13.63
C ILE A 101 -13.77 10.67 13.69
N TYR A 102 -13.39 11.07 14.90
CA TYR A 102 -12.48 12.19 15.15
C TYR A 102 -11.07 11.68 15.45
N SER A 103 -10.07 12.53 15.25
CA SER A 103 -8.70 12.25 15.67
C SER A 103 -8.62 12.02 17.17
N ASP A 104 -7.62 11.26 17.60
CA ASP A 104 -7.30 11.00 19.02
C ASP A 104 -8.40 10.29 19.83
N THR A 105 -9.31 9.61 19.14
CA THR A 105 -10.30 8.70 19.76
C THR A 105 -9.89 7.24 19.62
N TRP A 106 -10.45 6.38 20.48
CA TRP A 106 -10.23 4.94 20.40
C TRP A 106 -10.76 4.34 19.08
N GLN A 107 -11.82 4.91 18.51
CA GLN A 107 -12.32 4.51 17.17
C GLN A 107 -11.31 4.85 16.08
N SER A 108 -10.65 6.01 16.16
CA SER A 108 -9.57 6.40 15.24
C SER A 108 -8.41 5.40 15.31
N ASP A 109 -8.03 4.97 16.52
CA ASP A 109 -6.94 4.01 16.69
C ASP A 109 -7.32 2.60 16.25
N LEU A 110 -8.55 2.17 16.52
CA LEU A 110 -9.08 0.91 16.00
C LEU A 110 -9.14 0.93 14.47
N PHE A 111 -9.51 2.06 13.87
CA PHE A 111 -9.52 2.22 12.43
C PHE A 111 -8.12 2.11 11.83
N LYS A 112 -7.14 2.81 12.42
CA LYS A 112 -5.73 2.70 12.01
C LYS A 112 -5.23 1.27 12.14
N LEU A 113 -5.48 0.60 13.26
CA LEU A 113 -5.10 -0.80 13.47
C LEU A 113 -5.69 -1.73 12.42
N ALA A 114 -6.97 -1.61 12.12
CA ALA A 114 -7.62 -2.47 11.15
C ALA A 114 -7.11 -2.24 9.73
N SER A 115 -6.74 -1.01 9.38
CA SER A 115 -6.14 -0.73 8.08
C SER A 115 -4.81 -1.46 7.84
N LEU A 116 -4.10 -1.84 8.92
CA LEU A 116 -2.85 -2.61 8.83
C LEU A 116 -3.06 -4.08 8.45
N SER A 117 -4.27 -4.63 8.64
CA SER A 117 -4.59 -6.01 8.26
C SER A 117 -4.98 -6.16 6.79
N TRP A 118 -5.18 -5.05 6.07
CA TRP A 118 -5.63 -5.07 4.69
C TRP A 118 -4.52 -5.44 3.70
N SER A 119 -4.87 -6.24 2.70
CA SER A 119 -3.94 -6.75 1.68
C SER A 119 -3.28 -5.67 0.82
N VAL A 120 -3.93 -4.51 0.70
CA VAL A 120 -3.41 -3.32 0.04
C VAL A 120 -3.62 -2.18 1.01
N PRO A 121 -2.58 -1.44 1.41
CA PRO A 121 -2.73 -0.27 2.27
C PRO A 121 -3.50 0.79 1.49
N VAL A 122 -4.81 0.88 1.69
CA VAL A 122 -5.58 2.06 1.29
C VAL A 122 -5.26 3.17 2.28
N SER A 123 -5.21 4.40 1.79
CA SER A 123 -5.11 5.60 2.63
C SER A 123 -6.11 5.52 3.79
N THR A 124 -5.79 6.11 4.93
CA THR A 124 -6.57 6.15 6.19
C THR A 124 -7.94 6.87 6.09
N ARG A 125 -8.57 6.92 4.91
CA ARG A 125 -9.87 7.56 4.63
C ARG A 125 -11.02 6.58 4.35
N SER A 126 -10.88 5.30 4.68
CA SER A 126 -11.98 4.32 4.53
C SER A 126 -12.88 4.26 5.77
N CYS A 127 -14.01 3.56 5.69
CA CYS A 127 -14.93 3.31 6.81
C CYS A 127 -14.80 1.84 7.27
N ILE A 128 -15.07 1.56 8.55
CA ILE A 128 -15.13 0.19 9.11
C ILE A 128 -16.52 -0.10 9.65
N CYS A 129 -17.00 -1.32 9.43
CA CYS A 129 -18.23 -1.83 10.03
C CYS A 129 -17.91 -2.44 11.40
N PHE A 130 -18.64 -2.02 12.43
CA PHE A 130 -18.52 -2.56 13.78
C PHE A 130 -19.61 -3.59 14.07
N PRO A 131 -19.28 -4.80 14.56
CA PRO A 131 -20.28 -5.69 15.16
C PRO A 131 -20.64 -5.16 16.56
N THR A 132 -21.93 -4.95 16.81
CA THR A 132 -22.42 -4.49 18.11
C THR A 132 -22.26 -5.59 19.16
N SER A 133 -21.45 -5.36 20.19
CA SER A 133 -21.55 -6.11 21.45
C SER A 133 -22.80 -5.64 22.19
N SER A 134 -23.73 -6.55 22.45
CA SER A 134 -24.89 -6.33 23.31
C SER A 134 -24.44 -5.89 24.71
N LYS A 135 -24.74 -4.65 25.08
CA LYS A 135 -24.60 -4.15 26.46
C LYS A 135 -25.56 -4.93 27.37
N PRO A 136 -25.14 -5.50 28.51
CA PRO A 136 -26.07 -6.00 29.50
C PRO A 136 -26.77 -4.79 30.15
N ARG A 137 -28.09 -4.72 30.02
CA ARG A 137 -28.92 -3.77 30.79
C ARG A 137 -29.04 -4.31 32.21
N GLY A 138 -28.35 -3.67 33.15
CA GLY A 138 -28.59 -3.78 34.58
C GLY A 138 -29.27 -2.53 35.12
N SER A 139 -30.33 -2.78 35.89
CA SER A 139 -30.91 -2.01 37.00
C SER A 139 -31.36 -0.55 36.80
N GLY A 140 -32.68 -0.41 36.76
CA GLY A 140 -33.50 0.71 37.22
C GLY A 140 -34.86 0.16 37.62
#